data_AF-A0AAV4ZDG6-F1
#
_entry.id   AF-A0AAV4ZDG6-F1
#
_cell.length_a   1.000
_cell.length_b   1.000
_cell.length_c   1.000
_cell.angle_alpha   90.00
_cell.angle_beta   90.00
_cell.angle_gamma   90.00
#
_symmetry.space_group_name_H-M   'P 1'
#
loop_
_entity.id
_entity.type
_entity.pdbx_description
1 polymer ?
#
loop_
_entity_poly.entity_id
_entity_poly.type
_entity_poly.pdbx_seq_one_letter_code
_entity_poly.pdbx_strand_id
1 'polypeptide(L)'
;MLIAMTASVILVVTTILVLYETLRLTSEHIVELPVPPRVRILGVVLMTFVGHTVAVWIYAGADWLLVLWIGEDAFAGTPVKTFLDCLYFSVVTYTSLGFGD
;
A
#
# COMPACT_ATOMS: atom_id res chain seq x y z
N MET A 1 5.55 21.22 1.43
CA MET A 1 4.10 21.12 1.71
C MET A 1 3.28 20.83 0.46
N LEU A 2 3.27 21.70 -0.57
CA LEU A 2 2.51 21.44 -1.81
C LEU A 2 2.86 20.09 -2.48
N ILE A 3 4.16 19.78 -2.61
CA ILE A 3 4.64 18.51 -3.19
C ILE A 3 4.06 17.30 -2.44
N ALA A 4 4.11 17.32 -1.10
CA ALA A 4 3.58 16.25 -0.27
C ALA A 4 2.06 16.10 -0.44
N MET A 5 1.31 17.20 -0.48
CA MET A 5 -0.15 17.16 -0.70
C MET A 5 -0.49 16.56 -2.06
N THR A 6 0.22 16.96 -3.12
CA THR A 6 0.04 16.39 -4.46
C THR A 6 0.40 14.91 -4.50
N ALA A 7 1.52 14.51 -3.88
CA ALA A 7 1.91 13.11 -3.77
C ALA A 7 0.86 12.28 -3.02
N SER A 8 0.29 12.79 -1.93
CA SER A 8 -0.77 12.11 -1.18
C SER A 8 -2.01 11.87 -2.04
N VAL A 9 -2.46 12.86 -2.82
CA VAL A 9 -3.61 12.69 -3.73
C VAL A 9 -3.33 11.62 -4.78
N ILE A 10 -2.13 11.66 -5.39
CA ILE A 10 -1.72 10.66 -6.38
C ILE A 10 -1.72 9.26 -5.74
N LEU A 11 -1.11 9.11 -4.56
CA LEU A 11 -1.03 7.83 -3.85
C LEU A 11 -2.40 7.27 -3.48
N VAL A 12 -3.33 8.12 -3.02
CA VAL A 12 -4.71 7.70 -2.73
C VAL A 12 -5.40 7.19 -4.00
N VAL A 13 -5.29 7.93 -5.11
CA VAL A 13 -5.89 7.51 -6.38
C VAL A 13 -5.26 6.20 -6.87
N THR A 14 -3.94 6.08 -6.85
CA THR A 14 -3.23 4.85 -7.21
C THR A 14 -3.66 3.68 -6.34
N THR A 15 -3.81 3.89 -5.03
CA THR A 15 -4.27 2.85 -4.10
C THR A 15 -5.68 2.38 -4.43
N ILE A 16 -6.60 3.32 -4.69
CA ILE A 16 -7.97 2.99 -5.11
C ILE A 16 -7.96 2.16 -6.39
N LEU A 17 -7.15 2.54 -7.38
CA LEU A 17 -7.03 1.80 -8.65
C LEU A 17 -6.46 0.40 -8.45
N VAL A 18 -5.43 0.23 -7.62
CA VAL A 18 -4.85 -1.08 -7.31
C VAL A 18 -5.86 -1.98 -6.63
N LEU A 19 -6.55 -1.47 -5.60
CA LEU A 19 -7.58 -2.25 -4.91
C LEU A 19 -8.75 -2.59 -5.83
N TYR A 20 -9.19 -1.65 -6.65
CA TYR A 20 -10.22 -1.90 -7.66
C TYR A 20 -9.79 -3.00 -8.64
N GLU A 21 -8.58 -2.92 -9.20
CA GLU A 21 -8.11 -3.90 -10.17
C GLU A 21 -7.94 -5.28 -9.51
N THR A 22 -7.46 -5.34 -8.27
CA THR A 22 -7.34 -6.61 -7.54
C THR A 22 -8.71 -7.28 -7.36
N LEU A 23 -9.74 -6.51 -7.02
CA LEU A 23 -11.11 -7.02 -6.89
C LEU A 23 -11.72 -7.38 -8.25
N ARG A 24 -11.47 -6.58 -9.29
CA ARG A 24 -11.92 -6.82 -10.66
C ARG A 24 -11.34 -8.12 -11.20
N LEU A 25 -10.01 -8.27 -11.17
CA LEU A 25 -9.32 -9.48 -11.60
C LEU A 25 -9.81 -10.69 -10.82
N THR A 26 -9.95 -10.57 -9.50
CA THR A 26 -10.46 -11.68 -8.70
C THR A 26 -11.89 -12.04 -9.07
N SER A 27 -12.77 -11.06 -9.26
CA SER A 27 -14.16 -11.28 -9.66
C SER A 27 -14.29 -11.92 -11.05
N GLU A 28 -13.43 -11.57 -12.00
CA GLU A 28 -13.44 -12.15 -13.34
C GLU A 28 -12.99 -13.62 -13.30
N HIS A 29 -11.91 -13.93 -12.60
CA HIS A 29 -11.34 -15.28 -12.56
C HIS A 29 -12.12 -16.25 -11.64
N ILE A 30 -12.82 -15.75 -10.63
CA ILE A 30 -13.49 -16.62 -9.64
C ILE A 30 -14.77 -17.28 -10.15
N VAL A 31 -15.37 -16.70 -11.20
CA VAL A 31 -16.59 -17.24 -11.82
C VAL A 31 -16.27 -18.54 -12.57
N GLU A 32 -15.09 -18.64 -13.16
CA GLU A 32 -14.64 -19.77 -13.99
C GLU A 32 -14.13 -20.97 -13.18
N LEU A 33 -13.81 -20.76 -11.90
CA LEU A 33 -13.25 -21.82 -11.05
C LEU A 33 -14.35 -22.76 -10.53
N PRO A 34 -14.26 -24.09 -10.76
CA PRO A 34 -15.22 -25.08 -10.26
C PRO A 34 -15.00 -25.38 -8.76
N VAL A 35 -14.91 -24.33 -7.93
CA VAL A 35 -14.67 -24.43 -6.49
C VAL A 35 -15.94 -24.13 -5.68
N PRO A 36 -16.09 -24.72 -4.47
CA PRO A 36 -17.24 -24.47 -3.61
C PRO A 36 -17.36 -22.99 -3.23
N PRO A 37 -18.58 -22.45 -3.04
CA PRO A 37 -18.80 -21.04 -2.72
C PRO A 37 -18.00 -20.52 -1.51
N ARG A 38 -17.77 -21.36 -0.50
CA ARG A 38 -16.97 -21.00 0.69
C ARG A 38 -15.49 -20.76 0.36
N VAL A 39 -14.92 -21.56 -0.54
CA VAL A 39 -13.52 -21.43 -0.98
C VAL A 39 -13.34 -20.20 -1.86
N ARG A 40 -14.38 -19.83 -2.63
CA ARG A 40 -14.39 -18.58 -3.40
C ARG A 40 -14.20 -17.37 -2.49
N ILE A 41 -14.97 -17.28 -1.41
CA ILE A 41 -14.86 -16.15 -0.47
C ILE A 41 -13.44 -16.08 0.12
N LEU A 42 -12.85 -17.21 0.49
CA LEU A 42 -11.47 -17.25 0.99
C LEU A 42 -10.47 -16.72 -0.04
N GLY A 43 -10.63 -17.08 -1.32
CA GLY A 43 -9.83 -16.55 -2.42
C GLY A 43 -9.94 -15.04 -2.58
N VAL A 44 -11.16 -14.49 -2.50
CA VAL A 44 -11.39 -13.03 -2.55
C VAL A 44 -10.70 -12.33 -1.39
N VAL A 45 -10.84 -12.86 -0.17
CA VAL A 45 -10.19 -12.29 1.01
C VAL A 45 -8.68 -12.29 0.86
N LEU A 46 -8.08 -13.42 0.44
CA LEU A 46 -6.63 -13.52 0.22
C LEU A 46 -6.14 -12.53 -0.85
N MET A 47 -6.83 -12.44 -1.99
CA MET A 47 -6.46 -11.50 -3.06
C MET A 47 -6.61 -10.04 -2.63
N THR A 48 -7.60 -9.75 -1.78
CA THR A 48 -7.78 -8.42 -1.19
C THR A 48 -6.58 -8.06 -0.33
N PHE A 49 -6.10 -8.97 0.53
CA PHE A 49 -4.90 -8.75 1.33
C PHE A 49 -3.65 -8.53 0.46
N VAL A 50 -3.49 -9.27 -0.63
CA VAL A 50 -2.40 -9.03 -1.60
C VAL A 50 -2.48 -7.61 -2.17
N GLY A 51 -3.67 -7.15 -2.55
CA GLY A 51 -3.89 -5.76 -2.99
C GLY A 51 -3.48 -4.71 -1.96
N HIS A 52 -3.78 -4.95 -0.68
CA HIS A 52 -3.37 -4.09 0.42
C HIS A 52 -1.85 -4.11 0.62
N THR A 53 -1.20 -5.28 0.51
CA THR A 53 0.28 -5.38 0.57
C THR A 53 0.95 -4.60 -0.57
N VAL A 54 0.42 -4.68 -1.79
CA VAL A 54 0.91 -3.89 -2.93
C VAL A 54 0.73 -2.39 -2.67
N ALA A 55 -0.41 -1.98 -2.10
CA ALA A 55 -0.62 -0.58 -1.73
C ALA A 55 0.46 -0.10 -0.74
N VAL A 56 0.77 -0.87 0.30
CA VAL A 56 1.84 -0.53 1.26
C VAL A 56 3.19 -0.35 0.56
N TRP A 57 3.55 -1.20 -0.40
CA TRP A 57 4.79 -1.06 -1.16
C TRP A 57 4.83 0.20 -2.03
N ILE A 58 3.68 0.62 -2.57
CA ILE A 58 3.57 1.87 -3.33
C ILE A 58 3.81 3.09 -2.42
N TYR A 59 3.25 3.10 -1.21
CA TYR A 59 3.53 4.14 -0.22
C TYR A 59 5.02 4.15 0.16
N ALA A 60 5.59 2.99 0.48
CA ALA A 60 7.01 2.89 0.84
C ALA A 60 7.95 3.38 -0.27
N GLY A 61 7.62 3.05 -1.53
CA GLY A 61 8.37 3.49 -2.70
C GLY A 61 8.27 5.00 -2.92
N ALA A 62 7.10 5.59 -2.72
CA ALA A 62 6.91 7.04 -2.84
C ALA A 62 7.59 7.81 -1.72
N ASP A 63 7.50 7.31 -0.48
CA ASP A 63 8.20 7.86 0.68
C ASP A 63 9.72 7.81 0.46
N TRP A 64 10.25 6.69 -0.04
CA TRP A 64 11.66 6.55 -0.41
C TRP A 64 12.09 7.56 -1.48
N LEU A 65 11.26 7.76 -2.51
CA LEU A 65 11.52 8.77 -3.53
C LEU A 65 11.55 10.19 -2.92
N LEU A 66 10.64 10.50 -2.01
CA LEU A 66 10.63 11.81 -1.33
C LEU A 66 11.88 12.03 -0.48
N VAL A 67 12.37 11.01 0.24
CA VAL A 67 13.65 11.08 0.97
C VAL A 67 14.82 11.37 0.02
N LEU A 68 14.87 10.69 -1.12
CA LEU A 68 15.95 10.89 -2.10
C LEU A 68 15.95 12.30 -2.72
N TRP A 69 14.78 12.91 -2.89
CA TRP A 69 14.65 14.22 -3.53
C TRP A 69 14.76 15.40 -2.58
N ILE A 70 14.26 15.28 -1.35
CA ILE A 70 14.12 16.38 -0.39
C ILE A 70 15.15 16.26 0.76
N GLY A 71 15.77 15.10 0.94
CA GLY A 71 16.70 14.82 2.04
C GLY A 71 16.00 14.25 3.28
N GLU A 72 16.79 13.91 4.30
CA GLU A 72 16.33 13.30 5.57
C GLU A 72 15.32 14.18 6.33
N ASP A 73 15.25 15.48 6.01
CA ASP A 73 14.34 16.46 6.63
C ASP A 73 12.86 16.29 6.23
N ALA A 74 12.56 15.36 5.30
CA ALA A 74 11.19 15.07 4.86
C ALA A 74 10.32 14.47 5.99
N PHE A 75 10.93 13.73 6.91
CA PHE A 75 10.26 13.12 8.06
C PHE A 75 10.74 13.85 9.32
N ALA A 76 9.86 14.68 9.89
CA ALA A 76 10.15 15.58 11.01
C ALA A 76 10.58 14.85 12.31
N GLY A 77 11.79 14.30 12.34
CA GLY A 77 12.43 13.72 13.54
C GLY A 77 12.63 12.20 13.53
N THR A 78 12.14 11.45 12.53
CA THR A 78 12.42 10.01 12.39
C THR A 78 13.50 9.77 11.34
N PRO A 79 14.63 9.12 11.68
CA PRO A 79 15.72 8.87 10.74
C PRO A 79 15.34 7.75 9.77
N VAL A 80 14.56 8.09 8.74
CA VAL A 80 14.24 7.18 7.64
C VAL A 80 15.39 7.21 6.64
N LYS A 81 16.34 6.28 6.77
CA LYS A 81 17.60 6.28 5.98
C LYS A 81 17.64 5.19 4.92
N THR A 82 16.90 4.11 5.13
CA THR A 82 16.88 2.96 4.24
C THR A 82 15.48 2.69 3.69
N PHE A 83 15.40 2.00 2.56
CA PHE A 83 14.13 1.57 1.99
C PHE A 83 13.33 0.70 2.97
N LEU A 84 14.03 -0.05 3.83
CA LEU A 84 13.40 -0.85 4.89
C LEU A 84 12.73 0.02 5.94
N ASP A 85 13.29 1.19 6.28
CA ASP A 85 12.68 2.13 7.22
C ASP A 85 11.41 2.74 6.61
N CYS A 86 11.44 3.10 5.32
CA CYS A 86 10.24 3.53 4.60
C CYS A 86 9.18 2.43 4.58
N LEU A 87 9.58 1.18 4.30
CA LEU A 87 8.66 0.05 4.28
C LEU A 87 8.03 -0.20 5.65
N TYR A 88 8.84 -0.19 6.72
CA TYR A 88 8.35 -0.31 8.09
C TYR A 88 7.38 0.82 8.43
N PHE A 89 7.74 2.07 8.10
CA PHE A 89 6.90 3.24 8.29
C PHE A 89 5.54 3.11 7.61
N SER A 90 5.53 2.74 6.33
CA SER A 90 4.30 2.56 5.57
C SER A 90 3.46 1.40 6.10
N VAL A 91 4.07 0.26 6.47
CA VAL A 91 3.35 -0.88 7.06
C VAL A 91 2.64 -0.48 8.35
N VAL A 92 3.38 0.07 9.31
CA VAL A 92 2.88 0.42 10.65
C VAL A 92 1.77 1.48 10.58
N THR A 93 1.94 2.47 9.71
CA THR A 93 0.96 3.54 9.49
C THR A 93 -0.29 3.00 8.80
N TYR A 94 -0.12 2.21 7.73
CA TYR A 94 -1.23 1.69 6.94
C TYR A 94 -2.11 0.72 7.73
N THR A 95 -1.51 -0.13 8.58
CA THR A 95 -2.26 -1.07 9.42
C THR A 95 -2.78 -0.46 10.72
N SER A 96 -2.59 0.85 10.94
CA SER A 96 -2.92 1.53 12.20
C SER A 96 -2.26 0.89 13.44
N LEU A 97 -1.10 0.24 13.29
CA LEU A 97 -0.40 -0.40 14.39
C LEU A 97 0.25 0.64 15.30
N GLY A 98 0.75 1.73 14.72
CA GLY A 98 1.40 2.83 15.43
C GLY A 98 2.86 2.54 15.79
N PHE A 99 3.66 3.60 15.84
CA PHE A 99 5.13 3.52 15.90
C PHE A 99 5.66 2.93 17.21
N GLY A 100 5.12 3.32 18.35
CA GLY A 100 5.41 2.70 19.66
C GLY A 100 6.87 2.79 20.13
N ASP A 101 7.75 3.36 19.30
CA ASP A 101 9.18 3.63 19.48
C ASP A 101 9.45 5.11 19.83
#